data_AF-A0A8S4SI93-F1
#
_entry.id   AF-A0A8S4SI93-F1
#
_cell.length_a   1.000
_cell.length_b   1.000
_cell.length_c   1.000
_cell.angle_alpha   90.00
_cell.angle_beta   90.00
_cell.angle_gamma   90.00
#
_symmetry.space_group_name_H-M   'P 1'
#
loop_
_entity.id
_entity.type
_entity.pdbx_description
1 polymer ?
#
loop_
_entity_poly.entity_id
_entity_poly.type
_entity_poly.pdbx_seq_one_letter_code
_entity_poly.pdbx_strand_id
1 'polypeptide(L)'
;MDSLCKDHFLQRQYRKLDGGVLWSRNERNLDCTVTFQTHSILQRFMLHFDLLQLDCNDHLYVYDGAHATAPPKADLSCRNTKQQVGALFTRSNFVTLKYVTDNWGTDANGFKLVITAVKDPKSGGGGGSSTWIAIVVGAAALLALVVLLLLCCYCRGRAPTRRTHLHLQQMASSNGAGGGGKGAGPAASPATRLPGNWAHPAGPRGS
;
A
#
# COMPACT_ATOMS: atom_id res chain seq x y z
N MET A 1 -16.31 19.33 -17.28
CA MET A 1 -15.84 18.39 -18.32
C MET A 1 -15.32 19.21 -19.47
N ASP A 2 -14.04 19.02 -19.82
CA ASP A 2 -13.41 19.74 -20.93
C ASP A 2 -13.50 18.88 -22.19
N SER A 3 -14.30 19.33 -23.15
CA SER A 3 -14.24 18.83 -24.51
C SER A 3 -12.89 19.24 -25.10
N LEU A 4 -12.25 18.35 -25.87
CA LEU A 4 -10.90 18.56 -26.43
C LEU A 4 -10.77 19.94 -27.10
N CYS A 5 -11.83 20.37 -27.79
CA CYS A 5 -11.83 21.53 -28.67
C CYS A 5 -12.96 22.49 -28.26
N LYS A 6 -12.75 23.22 -27.16
CA LYS A 6 -13.54 24.42 -26.86
C LYS A 6 -12.69 25.65 -27.16
N ASP A 7 -13.23 26.49 -28.04
CA ASP A 7 -12.77 27.80 -28.50
C ASP A 7 -11.45 27.84 -29.29
N HIS A 8 -11.52 28.33 -30.53
CA HIS A 8 -10.37 28.58 -31.43
C HIS A 8 -9.27 29.44 -30.80
N PHE A 9 -9.61 30.27 -29.81
CA PHE A 9 -8.66 31.12 -29.09
C PHE A 9 -7.71 30.32 -28.19
N LEU A 10 -8.17 29.19 -27.64
CA LEU A 10 -7.40 28.35 -26.73
C LEU A 10 -6.49 27.33 -27.46
N GLN A 11 -6.53 27.27 -28.79
CA GLN A 11 -5.64 26.43 -29.61
C GLN A 11 -4.22 27.02 -29.68
N ARG A 12 -4.06 28.33 -29.46
CA ARG A 12 -2.75 29.03 -29.53
C ARG A 12 -2.01 29.13 -28.20
N GLN A 13 -2.57 28.63 -27.11
CA GLN A 13 -2.01 28.80 -25.77
C GLN A 13 -1.70 27.45 -25.13
N TYR A 14 -0.43 27.26 -24.72
CA TYR A 14 0.00 26.05 -24.02
C TYR A 14 -0.75 25.91 -22.71
N ARG A 15 -1.53 24.83 -22.55
CA ARG A 15 -2.24 24.55 -21.30
C ARG A 15 -1.32 23.76 -20.39
N LYS A 16 -0.96 24.36 -19.25
CA LYS A 16 -0.26 23.63 -18.19
C LYS A 16 -1.22 22.64 -17.54
N LEU A 17 -0.89 21.36 -17.56
CA LEU A 17 -1.69 20.30 -16.96
C LEU A 17 -0.82 19.37 -16.12
N ASP A 18 -1.27 19.11 -14.89
CA ASP A 18 -0.75 18.00 -14.06
C ASP A 18 -1.50 16.70 -14.33
N GLY A 19 -2.75 16.81 -14.76
CA GLY A 19 -3.56 15.71 -15.24
C GLY A 19 -4.96 16.16 -15.61
N GLY A 20 -5.64 15.39 -16.44
CA GLY A 20 -6.97 15.73 -16.93
C GLY A 20 -7.60 14.60 -17.73
N VAL A 21 -8.91 14.74 -17.97
CA VAL A 21 -9.67 13.84 -18.83
C VAL A 21 -10.20 14.66 -19.99
N LEU A 22 -9.80 14.27 -21.20
CA LEU A 22 -10.25 14.81 -22.46
C LEU A 22 -11.32 13.89 -23.03
N TRP A 23 -12.49 14.45 -23.30
CA TRP A 23 -13.63 13.70 -23.80
C TRP A 23 -14.02 14.21 -25.18
N SER A 24 -14.20 13.29 -26.13
CA SER A 24 -14.87 13.50 -27.43
C SER A 24 -16.16 12.66 -27.54
N ARG A 25 -17.26 13.26 -28.03
CA ARG A 25 -18.56 12.61 -28.33
C ARG A 25 -19.04 13.03 -29.71
N ASN A 26 -18.72 12.23 -30.73
CA ASN A 26 -19.27 12.38 -32.08
C ASN A 26 -19.12 13.82 -32.64
N GLU A 27 -17.96 14.45 -32.43
CA GLU A 27 -17.67 15.75 -33.03
C GLU A 27 -17.49 15.61 -34.54
N ARG A 28 -18.12 16.50 -35.31
CA ARG A 28 -18.13 16.47 -36.78
C ARG A 28 -17.47 17.71 -37.38
N ASN A 29 -16.84 17.55 -38.54
CA ASN A 29 -16.14 18.59 -39.29
C ASN A 29 -15.15 19.37 -38.43
N LEU A 30 -14.44 18.67 -37.55
CA LEU A 30 -13.49 19.27 -36.62
C LEU A 30 -12.07 19.14 -37.19
N ASP A 31 -11.33 20.23 -37.28
CA ASP A 31 -9.86 20.19 -37.35
C ASP A 31 -9.32 20.99 -36.17
N CYS A 32 -8.82 20.25 -35.18
CA CYS A 32 -8.44 20.84 -33.92
C CYS A 32 -7.07 20.35 -33.48
N THR A 33 -6.20 21.28 -33.15
CA THR A 33 -4.87 21.01 -32.58
C THR A 33 -4.77 21.67 -31.22
N VAL A 34 -4.40 20.90 -30.20
CA VAL A 34 -4.18 21.39 -28.83
C VAL A 34 -2.85 20.90 -28.30
N THR A 35 -2.12 21.78 -27.63
CA THR A 35 -0.82 21.46 -27.05
C THR A 35 -0.86 21.65 -25.54
N PHE A 36 -0.44 20.61 -24.84
CA PHE A 36 -0.30 20.59 -23.39
C PHE A 36 1.17 20.64 -23.00
N GLN A 37 1.45 21.32 -21.90
CA GLN A 37 2.77 21.38 -21.28
C GLN A 37 2.63 20.91 -19.83
N THR A 38 3.58 20.14 -19.33
CA THR A 38 3.62 19.84 -17.89
C THR A 38 4.01 21.10 -17.10
N HIS A 39 3.69 21.14 -15.80
CA HIS A 39 4.14 22.25 -14.95
C HIS A 39 5.66 22.28 -14.77
N SER A 40 6.32 21.12 -14.83
CA SER A 40 7.77 20.99 -14.72
C SER A 40 8.38 20.31 -15.94
N ILE A 41 9.55 20.80 -16.37
CA ILE A 41 10.37 20.19 -17.43
C ILE A 41 10.88 18.78 -17.07
N LEU A 42 10.86 18.40 -15.79
CA LEU A 42 11.26 17.08 -15.31
C LEU A 42 10.10 16.05 -15.37
N GLN A 43 8.91 16.50 -15.76
CA GLN A 43 7.74 15.66 -15.96
C GLN A 43 7.53 15.40 -17.44
N ARG A 44 6.90 14.26 -17.73
CA ARG A 44 6.47 13.82 -19.06
C ARG A 44 5.00 13.43 -18.99
N PHE A 45 4.36 13.30 -20.13
CA PHE A 45 2.97 12.87 -20.18
C PHE A 45 2.86 11.36 -20.32
N MET A 46 1.99 10.77 -19.50
CA MET A 46 1.39 9.46 -19.70
C MET A 46 -0.02 9.69 -20.23
N LEU A 47 -0.34 9.04 -21.34
CA LEU A 47 -1.63 9.09 -22.01
C LEU A 47 -2.21 7.69 -22.04
N HIS A 48 -3.47 7.52 -21.65
CA HIS A 48 -4.18 6.26 -21.84
C HIS A 48 -5.66 6.48 -22.12
N PHE A 49 -6.28 5.55 -22.84
CA PHE A 49 -7.67 5.64 -23.23
C PHE A 49 -8.55 4.76 -22.35
N ASP A 50 -9.51 5.37 -21.67
CA ASP A 50 -10.60 4.65 -21.00
C ASP A 50 -11.60 4.10 -22.03
N LEU A 51 -11.81 4.89 -23.09
CA LEU A 51 -12.67 4.59 -24.24
C LEU A 51 -11.99 5.12 -25.49
N LEU A 52 -11.98 4.31 -26.55
CA LEU A 52 -11.47 4.68 -27.87
C LEU A 52 -12.33 3.97 -28.90
N GLN A 53 -13.13 4.74 -29.63
CA GLN A 53 -13.97 4.23 -30.70
C GLN A 53 -14.13 5.36 -31.73
N LEU A 54 -13.24 5.42 -32.71
CA LEU A 54 -13.25 6.47 -33.72
C LEU A 54 -13.96 5.99 -34.99
N ASP A 55 -14.42 6.95 -35.79
CA ASP A 55 -14.76 6.65 -37.18
C ASP A 55 -13.50 6.28 -37.99
N CYS A 56 -13.67 5.62 -39.14
CA CYS A 56 -12.55 5.21 -39.99
C CYS A 56 -11.94 6.35 -40.79
N ASN A 57 -12.72 7.42 -40.99
CA ASN A 57 -12.23 8.64 -41.62
C ASN A 57 -11.71 9.65 -40.59
N ASP A 58 -12.06 9.45 -39.31
CA ASP A 58 -11.55 10.25 -38.21
C ASP A 58 -10.13 9.81 -37.83
N HIS A 59 -9.30 10.80 -37.54
CA HIS A 59 -7.93 10.59 -37.11
C HIS A 59 -7.60 11.41 -35.87
N LEU A 60 -7.13 10.71 -34.83
CA LEU A 60 -6.52 11.31 -33.65
C LEU A 60 -5.00 11.07 -33.69
N TYR A 61 -4.26 12.14 -33.95
CA TYR A 61 -2.81 12.14 -33.96
C TYR A 61 -2.25 12.59 -32.61
N VAL A 62 -1.26 11.85 -32.12
CA VAL A 62 -0.51 12.16 -30.90
C VAL A 62 0.93 12.51 -31.27
N TYR A 63 1.37 13.72 -30.98
CA TYR A 63 2.75 14.17 -31.21
C TYR A 63 3.50 14.35 -29.89
N ASP A 64 4.71 13.80 -29.81
CA ASP A 64 5.64 13.98 -28.69
C ASP A 64 6.43 15.27 -28.85
N GLY A 65 5.76 16.40 -28.66
CA GLY A 65 6.37 17.73 -28.78
C GLY A 65 5.35 18.86 -28.81
N ALA A 66 5.86 20.08 -28.94
CA ALA A 66 5.05 21.30 -28.92
C ALA A 66 4.34 21.62 -30.25
N HIS A 67 4.65 20.90 -31.33
CA HIS A 67 4.13 21.17 -32.67
C HIS A 67 3.82 19.87 -33.43
N ALA A 68 2.81 19.91 -34.29
CA ALA A 68 2.39 18.82 -35.17
C ALA A 68 3.20 18.79 -36.50
N THR A 69 4.53 18.92 -36.43
CA THR A 69 5.41 18.98 -37.60
C THR A 69 6.22 17.70 -37.84
N ALA A 70 6.50 16.95 -36.77
CA ALA A 70 7.17 15.65 -36.85
C ALA A 70 6.16 14.53 -37.15
N PRO A 71 6.61 13.34 -37.59
CA PRO A 71 5.74 12.17 -37.66
C PRO A 71 5.03 11.92 -36.31
N PRO A 72 3.72 11.63 -36.31
CA PRO A 72 2.99 11.40 -35.07
C PRO A 72 3.55 10.15 -34.37
N LYS A 73 3.58 10.20 -33.04
CA LYS A 73 3.90 9.05 -32.20
C LYS A 73 2.82 7.97 -32.30
N ALA A 74 1.56 8.39 -32.48
CA ALA A 74 0.44 7.51 -32.74
C ALA A 74 -0.55 8.19 -33.70
N ASP A 75 -1.04 7.42 -34.66
CA ASP A 75 -2.16 7.75 -35.54
C ASP A 75 -3.27 6.75 -35.25
N LEU A 76 -4.37 7.25 -34.68
CA LEU A 76 -5.47 6.43 -34.19
C LEU A 76 -6.73 6.71 -35.01
N SER A 77 -7.37 5.63 -35.45
CA SER A 77 -8.63 5.63 -36.18
C SER A 77 -9.47 4.41 -35.76
N CYS A 78 -10.54 4.07 -36.48
CA CYS A 78 -11.49 2.99 -36.14
C CYS A 78 -10.86 1.61 -35.93
N ARG A 79 -9.68 1.35 -36.52
CA ARG A 79 -9.00 0.05 -36.40
C ARG A 79 -8.29 -0.12 -35.06
N ASN A 80 -8.04 0.98 -34.36
CA ASN A 80 -7.29 0.98 -33.11
C ASN A 80 -8.24 0.79 -31.93
N THR A 81 -7.92 -0.17 -31.07
CA THR A 81 -8.62 -0.37 -29.80
C THR A 81 -7.78 0.13 -28.63
N LYS A 82 -8.43 0.48 -27.51
CA LYS A 82 -7.72 0.93 -26.30
C LYS A 82 -6.70 -0.10 -25.80
N GLN A 83 -6.97 -1.39 -25.98
CA GLN A 83 -6.06 -2.48 -25.58
C GLN A 83 -4.82 -2.57 -26.47
N GLN A 84 -4.96 -2.27 -27.76
CA GLN A 84 -3.83 -2.26 -28.70
C GLN A 84 -2.93 -1.04 -28.50
N VAL A 85 -3.53 0.13 -28.25
CA VAL A 85 -2.78 1.38 -28.04
C VAL A 85 -2.06 1.37 -26.69
N GLY A 86 -2.73 0.88 -25.65
CA GLY A 86 -2.19 0.87 -24.29
C GLY A 86 -1.88 2.27 -23.77
N ALA A 87 -0.90 2.35 -22.87
CA ALA A 87 -0.40 3.62 -22.35
C ALA A 87 0.75 4.16 -23.22
N LEU A 88 0.61 5.41 -23.65
CA LEU A 88 1.63 6.14 -24.41
C LEU A 88 2.39 7.08 -23.47
N PHE A 89 3.71 7.11 -23.59
CA PHE A 89 4.57 8.01 -22.82
C PHE A 89 5.31 8.96 -23.74
N THR A 90 5.26 10.26 -23.47
CA THR A 90 6.08 11.26 -24.16
C THR A 90 7.51 11.25 -23.62
N ARG A 91 8.46 11.71 -24.44
CA ARG A 91 9.85 11.96 -24.01
C ARG A 91 10.03 13.42 -23.62
N SER A 92 9.29 14.32 -24.26
CA SER A 92 9.28 15.74 -23.95
C SER A 92 8.24 16.08 -22.88
N ASN A 93 8.37 17.28 -22.33
CA ASN A 93 7.43 17.90 -21.39
C ASN A 93 6.21 18.53 -22.11
N PHE A 94 6.07 18.27 -23.42
CA PHE A 94 4.98 18.74 -24.26
C PHE A 94 4.28 17.55 -24.92
N VAL A 95 2.98 17.68 -25.16
CA VAL A 95 2.25 16.78 -26.05
C VAL A 95 1.28 17.59 -26.88
N THR A 96 1.25 17.33 -28.18
CA THR A 96 0.30 17.95 -29.10
C THR A 96 -0.66 16.88 -29.59
N LEU A 97 -1.96 17.13 -29.45
CA LEU A 97 -3.01 16.28 -29.96
C LEU A 97 -3.67 17.00 -31.13
N LYS A 98 -3.78 16.32 -32.27
CA LYS A 98 -4.56 16.80 -33.41
C LYS A 98 -5.70 15.83 -33.65
N TYR A 99 -6.93 16.32 -33.59
CA TYR A 99 -8.12 15.53 -33.88
C TYR A 99 -8.81 16.10 -35.12
N VAL A 100 -8.90 15.26 -36.15
CA VAL A 100 -9.53 15.58 -37.44
C VAL A 100 -10.71 14.64 -37.62
N THR A 101 -11.89 15.22 -37.85
CA THR A 101 -13.13 14.47 -38.09
C THR A 101 -13.83 14.92 -39.36
N ASP A 102 -14.57 14.01 -39.96
CA ASP A 102 -15.41 14.29 -41.12
C ASP A 102 -16.86 14.62 -40.73
N ASN A 103 -17.78 14.62 -41.70
CA ASN A 103 -19.20 14.89 -41.45
C ASN A 103 -20.02 13.64 -41.11
N TRP A 104 -19.40 12.48 -41.06
CA TRP A 104 -20.03 11.21 -40.73
C TRP A 104 -19.76 10.84 -39.26
N GLY A 105 -20.31 9.71 -38.84
CA GLY A 105 -20.16 9.20 -37.47
C GLY A 105 -21.46 9.11 -36.66
N THR A 106 -21.40 8.30 -35.60
CA THR A 106 -22.53 7.97 -34.71
C THR A 106 -22.25 8.40 -33.28
N ASP A 107 -23.27 8.41 -32.42
CA ASP A 107 -23.11 8.79 -31.00
C ASP A 107 -22.21 7.82 -30.20
N ALA A 108 -21.90 6.65 -30.76
CA ALA A 108 -20.92 5.73 -30.21
C ALA A 108 -19.46 6.14 -30.51
N ASN A 109 -19.26 7.05 -31.47
CA ASN A 109 -17.94 7.51 -31.86
C ASN A 109 -17.43 8.58 -30.88
N GLY A 110 -16.14 8.48 -30.56
CA GLY A 110 -15.41 9.39 -29.70
C GLY A 110 -14.39 8.66 -28.86
N PHE A 111 -13.84 9.39 -27.89
CA PHE A 111 -12.84 8.84 -27.00
C PHE A 111 -12.87 9.52 -25.64
N LYS A 112 -12.33 8.81 -24.64
CA LYS A 112 -12.05 9.34 -23.31
C LYS A 112 -10.58 9.08 -23.03
N LEU A 113 -9.80 10.15 -23.14
CA LEU A 113 -8.36 10.15 -22.96
C LEU A 113 -8.01 10.73 -21.59
N VAL A 114 -7.27 9.98 -20.81
CA VAL A 114 -6.70 10.43 -19.55
C VAL A 114 -5.25 10.81 -19.82
N ILE A 115 -4.92 12.07 -19.53
CA ILE A 115 -3.57 12.63 -19.65
C ILE A 115 -3.07 12.94 -18.25
N THR A 116 -1.85 12.51 -17.93
CA THR A 116 -1.25 12.71 -16.60
C THR A 116 0.21 13.10 -16.73
N ALA A 117 0.63 14.11 -15.97
CA ALA A 117 2.04 14.47 -15.84
C ALA A 117 2.72 13.54 -14.82
N VAL A 118 3.71 12.78 -15.27
CA VAL A 118 4.48 11.84 -14.45
C VAL A 118 5.94 12.28 -14.39
N LYS A 119 6.54 12.25 -13.20
CA LYS A 119 8.00 12.48 -13.04
C LYS A 119 8.71 11.18 -13.38
N ASP A 120 9.81 11.26 -14.13
CA ASP A 120 10.61 10.07 -14.37
C ASP A 120 11.18 9.51 -13.06
N PRO A 121 11.12 8.19 -12.84
CA PRO A 121 11.78 7.58 -11.68
C PRO A 121 13.31 7.77 -11.73
N LYS A 122 13.87 8.00 -12.92
CA LYS A 122 15.31 8.22 -13.12
C LYS A 122 15.79 9.63 -12.74
N SER A 123 14.89 10.61 -12.62
CA SER A 123 15.22 11.99 -12.19
C SER A 123 14.77 12.26 -10.74
N GLY A 124 14.70 11.20 -9.93
CA GLY A 124 14.45 11.22 -8.49
C GLY A 124 15.59 11.81 -7.66
N GLY A 125 16.04 13.02 -7.99
CA GLY A 125 16.63 13.89 -6.99
C GLY A 125 15.53 14.33 -6.03
N GLY A 126 15.55 13.80 -4.80
CA GLY A 126 14.84 14.34 -3.64
C GLY A 126 13.57 13.60 -3.22
N GLY A 127 13.69 12.87 -2.10
CA GLY A 127 12.62 12.76 -1.10
C GLY A 127 11.98 11.39 -0.94
N GLY A 128 12.54 10.55 -0.06
CA GLY A 128 11.84 9.38 0.49
C GLY A 128 12.32 8.03 -0.03
N SER A 129 13.64 7.77 0.00
CA SER A 129 14.15 6.41 -0.13
C SER A 129 13.73 5.59 1.09
N SER A 130 12.62 4.84 1.00
CA SER A 130 12.12 3.93 2.06
C SER A 130 13.14 2.88 2.57
N THR A 131 14.35 2.84 2.01
CA THR A 131 15.48 2.02 2.43
C THR A 131 16.13 2.47 3.74
N TRP A 132 16.15 3.77 4.08
CA TRP A 132 16.76 4.21 5.34
C TRP A 132 15.91 3.87 6.57
N ILE A 133 14.59 3.70 6.40
CA ILE A 133 13.70 3.32 7.50
C ILE A 133 14.10 1.95 8.07
N ALA A 134 14.46 0.99 7.21
CA ALA A 134 14.94 -0.32 7.66
C ALA A 134 16.24 -0.23 8.47
N ILE A 135 17.15 0.67 8.10
CA ILE A 135 18.42 0.88 8.80
C ILE A 135 18.18 1.56 10.16
N VAL A 136 17.33 2.58 10.21
CA VAL A 136 17.03 3.31 11.46
C VAL A 136 16.25 2.44 12.45
N VAL A 137 15.25 1.70 11.98
CA VAL A 137 14.49 0.76 12.83
C VAL A 137 15.38 -0.38 13.31
N GLY A 138 16.23 -0.92 12.44
CA GLY A 138 17.20 -1.96 12.80
C GLY A 138 18.22 -1.49 13.85
N ALA A 139 18.77 -0.29 13.69
CA ALA A 139 19.72 0.30 14.63
C ALA A 139 19.07 0.58 16.00
N ALA A 140 17.84 1.11 16.02
CA ALA A 140 17.10 1.35 17.26
C ALA A 140 16.78 0.04 18.01
N ALA A 141 16.36 -1.02 17.29
CA ALA A 141 16.09 -2.32 17.88
C ALA A 141 17.37 -2.97 18.45
N LEU A 142 18.49 -2.86 17.74
CA LEU A 142 19.80 -3.33 18.22
C LEU A 142 20.26 -2.57 19.48
N LEU A 143 20.11 -1.24 19.49
CA LEU A 143 20.43 -0.42 20.67
C LEU A 143 19.57 -0.80 21.87
N ALA A 144 18.27 -1.00 21.69
CA ALA A 144 17.38 -1.41 22.77
C ALA A 144 17.78 -2.78 23.36
N LEU A 145 18.16 -3.74 22.51
CA LEU A 145 18.59 -5.07 22.93
C LEU A 145 19.91 -5.03 23.71
N VAL A 146 20.87 -4.19 23.29
CA VAL A 146 22.14 -3.98 24.00
C VAL A 146 21.90 -3.35 25.38
N VAL A 147 21.04 -2.33 25.47
CA VAL A 147 20.69 -1.70 26.76
C VAL A 147 20.05 -2.70 27.72
N LEU A 148 19.15 -3.54 27.20
CA LEU A 148 18.45 -4.56 28.01
C LEU A 148 19.42 -5.64 28.52
N LEU A 149 20.39 -6.05 27.70
CA LEU A 149 21.46 -6.96 28.13
C LEU A 149 22.35 -6.34 29.21
N LEU A 150 22.76 -5.07 29.04
CA LEU A 150 23.56 -4.36 30.04
C LEU A 150 22.82 -4.22 31.39
N LEU A 151 21.53 -3.90 31.36
CA LEU A 151 20.69 -3.86 32.56
C LEU A 151 20.59 -5.23 33.24
N CYS A 152 20.37 -6.31 32.47
CA CYS A 152 20.38 -7.66 33.00
C CYS A 152 21.72 -8.02 33.65
N CYS A 153 22.84 -7.71 33.01
CA CYS A 153 24.17 -7.94 33.56
C CYS A 153 24.43 -7.14 34.84
N TYR A 154 23.97 -5.87 34.88
CA TYR A 154 24.10 -5.01 36.04
C TYR A 154 23.25 -5.49 37.23
N CYS A 155 22.02 -5.94 36.97
CA CYS A 155 21.14 -6.51 37.98
C CYS A 155 21.63 -7.87 38.50
N ARG A 156 22.23 -8.71 37.64
CA ARG A 156 22.83 -10.00 38.04
C ARG A 156 24.12 -9.82 38.84
N GLY A 157 24.93 -8.82 38.51
CA GLY A 157 26.10 -8.44 39.29
C GLY A 157 25.76 -7.84 40.66
N ARG A 158 24.51 -7.43 40.87
CA ARG A 158 23.99 -6.88 42.13
C ARG A 158 23.16 -7.86 42.96
N ALA A 159 23.22 -9.17 42.69
CA ALA A 159 22.64 -10.14 43.62
C ALA A 159 23.27 -9.94 45.02
N PRO A 160 22.54 -9.45 46.03
CA PRO A 160 23.10 -9.28 47.35
C PRO A 160 23.27 -10.67 47.94
N THR A 161 24.51 -11.00 48.34
CA THR A 161 24.83 -12.18 49.13
C THR A 161 24.06 -12.12 50.45
N ARG A 162 22.84 -12.63 50.49
CA ARG A 162 22.05 -12.72 51.74
C ARG A 162 22.52 -13.95 52.55
N ARG A 163 23.74 -13.85 53.09
CA ARG A 163 24.26 -14.78 54.11
C ARG A 163 23.87 -14.26 55.51
N THR A 164 22.95 -15.00 56.13
CA THR A 164 22.90 -15.33 57.58
C THR A 164 23.18 -14.23 58.60
N HIS A 165 22.15 -13.65 59.22
CA HIS A 165 22.18 -13.24 60.63
C HIS A 165 20.77 -12.86 61.14
N LEU A 166 20.00 -13.79 61.72
CA LEU A 166 18.84 -13.48 62.57
C LEU A 166 18.45 -14.72 63.40
N HIS A 167 19.44 -15.25 64.13
CA HIS A 167 19.27 -16.30 65.14
C HIS A 167 19.44 -15.73 66.56
N LEU A 168 19.05 -14.47 66.81
CA LEU A 168 19.31 -13.79 68.08
C LEU A 168 18.21 -12.77 68.44
N GLN A 169 16.96 -13.09 68.15
CA GLN A 169 15.81 -12.34 68.68
C GLN A 169 14.78 -13.25 69.36
N GLN A 170 15.27 -14.33 69.97
CA GLN A 170 14.53 -15.04 70.99
C GLN A 170 14.57 -14.18 72.28
N MET A 171 13.45 -14.15 73.01
CA MET A 171 13.36 -13.75 74.43
C MET A 171 13.08 -12.27 74.76
N ALA A 172 11.87 -11.81 74.42
CA ALA A 172 11.08 -10.91 75.27
C ALA A 172 9.59 -11.14 74.93
N SER A 173 8.93 -12.11 75.57
CA SER A 173 8.16 -11.92 76.83
C SER A 173 6.70 -11.50 76.53
N SER A 174 5.64 -12.11 77.06
CA SER A 174 5.43 -13.30 77.90
C SER A 174 3.91 -13.52 78.11
N ASN A 175 3.57 -14.74 78.55
CA ASN A 175 2.35 -15.20 79.27
C ASN A 175 0.99 -15.18 78.54
N GLY A 176 0.13 -16.22 78.58
CA GLY A 176 0.13 -17.52 79.25
C GLY A 176 -1.31 -18.10 79.29
N ALA A 177 -1.44 -19.40 79.61
CA ALA A 177 -2.66 -20.22 79.84
C ALA A 177 -3.41 -20.72 78.57
N GLY A 178 -3.87 -21.97 78.45
CA GLY A 178 -3.95 -23.16 79.31
C GLY A 178 -4.99 -24.10 78.67
N GLY A 179 -4.68 -25.37 78.40
CA GLY A 179 -5.39 -26.49 79.03
C GLY A 179 -6.31 -27.23 78.04
N GLY A 180 -6.24 -28.57 78.03
CA GLY A 180 -6.90 -29.41 77.03
C GLY A 180 -8.27 -29.99 77.43
N GLY A 181 -8.81 -30.84 76.55
CA GLY A 181 -9.73 -31.92 76.92
C GLY A 181 -11.04 -32.03 76.12
N LYS A 182 -11.22 -33.21 75.49
CA LYS A 182 -12.46 -34.04 75.33
C LYS A 182 -13.66 -33.40 74.60
N GLY A 183 -14.41 -34.05 73.70
CA GLY A 183 -14.62 -35.45 73.36
C GLY A 183 -16.12 -35.61 73.01
N ALA A 184 -16.46 -36.36 71.96
CA ALA A 184 -17.75 -37.06 71.81
C ALA A 184 -17.75 -37.89 70.51
N GLY A 185 -17.61 -39.22 70.62
CA GLY A 185 -18.38 -40.15 69.78
C GLY A 185 -19.65 -40.57 70.54
N PRO A 186 -20.32 -41.69 70.20
CA PRO A 186 -20.27 -42.50 68.98
C PRO A 186 -21.67 -42.92 68.47
N ALA A 187 -21.70 -43.66 67.35
CA ALA A 187 -22.64 -44.77 66.98
C ALA A 187 -22.75 -44.81 65.44
N ALA A 188 -22.74 -45.91 64.71
CA ALA A 188 -22.48 -47.33 64.96
C ALA A 188 -22.24 -47.95 63.55
N SER A 189 -21.36 -48.94 63.43
CA SER A 189 -21.26 -49.79 62.24
C SER A 189 -22.41 -50.82 62.22
N PRO A 190 -22.71 -51.47 61.08
CA PRO A 190 -21.94 -52.69 60.75
C PRO A 190 -21.65 -52.92 59.24
N ALA A 191 -20.39 -53.28 58.99
CA ALA A 191 -19.86 -54.40 58.19
C ALA A 191 -20.36 -54.76 56.75
N THR A 192 -19.33 -55.00 55.90
CA THR A 192 -19.12 -56.16 54.98
C THR A 192 -19.26 -55.94 53.46
N ARG A 193 -18.13 -55.91 52.71
CA ARG A 193 -17.66 -56.92 51.71
C ARG A 193 -16.57 -56.35 50.76
N LEU A 194 -15.46 -57.08 50.64
CA LEU A 194 -14.47 -57.09 49.54
C LEU A 194 -15.00 -57.95 48.34
N PRO A 195 -14.21 -58.25 47.28
CA PRO A 195 -13.67 -57.41 46.21
C PRO A 195 -13.99 -58.00 44.80
N GLY A 196 -13.67 -57.31 43.70
CA GLY A 196 -13.81 -57.91 42.36
C GLY A 196 -13.16 -57.10 41.23
N ASN A 197 -12.00 -57.56 40.78
CA ASN A 197 -11.33 -57.24 39.51
C ASN A 197 -12.28 -57.39 38.31
N TRP A 198 -12.08 -56.63 37.22
CA TRP A 198 -11.88 -57.13 35.85
C TRP A 198 -11.28 -56.03 34.95
N ALA A 199 -10.53 -56.50 33.94
CA ALA A 199 -9.44 -55.82 33.23
C ALA A 199 -9.85 -55.06 31.95
N HIS A 200 -8.86 -54.35 31.40
CA HIS A 200 -8.78 -53.59 30.14
C HIS A 200 -9.21 -54.34 28.85
N PRO A 201 -9.20 -53.67 27.67
CA PRO A 201 -7.98 -53.83 26.86
C PRO A 201 -7.40 -52.53 26.29
N ALA A 202 -6.08 -52.50 26.22
CA ALA A 202 -5.27 -51.60 25.41
C ALA A 202 -5.00 -52.25 24.02
N GLY A 203 -4.69 -51.45 22.99
CA GLY A 203 -4.11 -51.99 21.76
C GLY A 203 -3.65 -50.94 20.72
N PRO A 204 -2.47 -51.05 20.06
CA PRO A 204 -1.76 -49.91 19.44
C PRO A 204 -1.21 -50.14 17.99
N ARG A 205 -0.44 -49.16 17.47
CA ARG A 205 0.66 -49.17 16.44
C ARG A 205 0.36 -49.53 14.95
N GLY A 206 0.66 -48.54 14.07
CA GLY A 206 1.66 -48.64 12.99
C GLY A 206 1.28 -49.20 11.60
N SER A 207 1.53 -48.39 10.56
CA SER A 207 2.08 -48.79 9.24
C SER A 207 2.55 -47.54 8.49
#